data_AF-R7U0V8-F1
#
_entry.id   AF-R7U0V8-F1
#
_cell.length_a   1.000
_cell.length_b   1.000
_cell.length_c   1.000
_cell.angle_alpha   90.00
_cell.angle_beta   90.00
_cell.angle_gamma   90.00
#
_symmetry.space_group_name_H-M   'P 1'
#
loop_
_entity.id
_entity.type
_entity.pdbx_description
1 polymer ?
#
loop_
_entity_poly.entity_id
_entity_poly.type
_entity_poly.pdbx_seq_one_letter_code
_entity_poly.pdbx_strand_id
1 'polypeptide(L)'
;VEFRLRKYLKGLIVRHPFDRIVSAFNNKFIQRVEFPELMGAIYDKVHGVNDSEVIHTKRITFSQFVDYLIDPGDLPWDEHWSTYDDLCDPCGIQYDYILKMETLQPDIDDIRARTGIVRKLGHNNQAAKVKWRRSATINDLWSLPAEKRQGLFNVYKTDFEMFGY
;
A
#
# COMPACT_ATOMS: atom_id res chain seq x y z
N VAL A 1 -17.41 -4.45 18.98
CA VAL A 1 -16.48 -3.43 18.46
C VAL A 1 -16.44 -2.19 19.35
N GLU A 2 -17.60 -1.62 19.69
CA GLU A 2 -17.76 -0.43 20.55
C GLU A 2 -16.96 -0.47 21.88
N PHE A 3 -16.93 -1.61 22.57
CA PHE A 3 -16.11 -1.76 23.78
C PHE A 3 -14.61 -1.49 23.51
N ARG A 4 -14.05 -2.05 22.43
CA ARG A 4 -12.64 -1.86 22.07
C ARG A 4 -12.37 -0.42 21.67
N LEU A 5 -13.27 0.19 20.89
CA LEU A 5 -13.14 1.60 20.48
C LEU A 5 -13.09 2.55 21.69
N ARG A 6 -13.85 2.26 22.75
CA ARG A 6 -13.89 3.08 23.97
C ARG A 6 -12.79 2.80 24.99
N LYS A 7 -12.25 1.57 25.03
CA LYS A 7 -11.39 1.13 26.14
C LYS A 7 -9.93 0.91 25.77
N TYR A 8 -9.62 0.71 24.50
CA TYR A 8 -8.26 0.36 24.08
C TYR A 8 -7.58 1.57 23.45
N LEU A 9 -6.25 1.57 23.57
CA LEU A 9 -5.39 2.47 22.83
C LEU A 9 -5.43 2.09 21.34
N LYS A 10 -5.64 3.08 20.47
CA LYS A 10 -5.80 2.91 19.03
C LYS A 10 -4.68 3.65 18.32
N GLY A 11 -3.81 2.88 17.66
CA GLY A 11 -2.76 3.41 16.80
C GLY A 11 -3.09 3.10 15.34
N LEU A 12 -2.88 4.09 14.46
CA LEU A 12 -2.87 3.89 13.01
C LEU A 12 -1.44 4.08 12.50
N ILE A 13 -0.93 3.13 11.72
CA ILE A 13 0.38 3.25 11.08
C ILE A 13 0.17 3.59 9.60
N VAL A 14 0.67 4.74 9.20
CA VAL A 14 0.57 5.27 7.83
C VAL A 14 1.92 5.27 7.14
N ARG A 15 1.92 5.31 5.82
CA ARG A 15 3.13 5.35 4.99
C ARG A 15 2.90 6.30 3.82
N HIS A 16 3.97 6.92 3.32
CA HIS A 16 3.89 7.73 2.10
C HIS A 16 3.17 6.93 0.99
N PRO A 17 2.06 7.44 0.40
CA PRO A 17 1.20 6.64 -0.46
C PRO A 17 1.95 5.97 -1.62
N PHE A 18 2.87 6.68 -2.27
CA PHE A 18 3.66 6.10 -3.36
C PHE A 18 4.61 4.99 -2.92
N ASP A 19 5.25 5.11 -1.74
CA ASP A 19 6.10 4.05 -1.22
C ASP A 19 5.30 2.81 -0.84
N ARG A 20 4.07 3.00 -0.36
CA ARG A 20 3.12 1.92 -0.11
C ARG A 20 2.78 1.17 -1.39
N ILE A 21 2.48 1.86 -2.49
CA ILE A 21 2.14 1.24 -3.77
C ILE A 21 3.32 0.49 -4.41
N VAL A 22 4.52 1.06 -4.38
CA VAL A 22 5.74 0.36 -4.82
C VAL A 22 5.98 -0.91 -3.99
N SER A 23 5.79 -0.81 -2.67
CA SER A 23 5.94 -1.94 -1.76
C SER A 23 4.88 -3.03 -2.00
N ALA A 24 3.62 -2.65 -2.21
CA ALA A 24 2.53 -3.57 -2.50
C ALA A 24 2.79 -4.33 -3.80
N PHE A 25 3.14 -3.63 -4.88
CA PHE A 25 3.46 -4.25 -6.16
C PHE A 25 4.56 -5.32 -6.02
N ASN A 26 5.66 -4.94 -5.36
CA ASN A 26 6.78 -5.84 -5.15
C ASN A 26 6.37 -7.07 -4.34
N ASN A 27 5.69 -6.88 -3.23
CA ASN A 27 5.30 -8.00 -2.37
C ASN A 27 4.35 -8.96 -3.09
N LYS A 28 3.33 -8.41 -3.75
CA LYS A 28 2.19 -9.18 -4.26
C LYS A 28 2.42 -9.76 -5.65
N PHE A 29 3.07 -9.04 -6.56
CA PHE A 29 3.24 -9.48 -7.95
C PHE A 29 4.67 -9.96 -8.29
N ILE A 30 5.69 -9.56 -7.51
CA ILE A 30 7.08 -9.96 -7.76
C ILE A 30 7.51 -11.08 -6.82
N GLN A 31 7.35 -10.91 -5.50
CA GLN A 31 7.88 -11.85 -4.50
C GLN A 31 7.01 -13.09 -4.33
N ARG A 32 5.70 -12.90 -4.12
CA ARG A 32 4.78 -13.99 -3.75
C ARG A 32 3.90 -14.47 -4.89
N VAL A 33 3.59 -13.59 -5.85
CA VAL A 33 2.56 -13.84 -6.89
C VAL A 33 1.25 -14.28 -6.24
N GLU A 34 0.77 -13.45 -5.33
CA GLU A 34 -0.36 -13.76 -4.46
C GLU A 34 -1.71 -13.62 -5.18
N PHE A 35 -1.72 -12.89 -6.31
CA PHE A 35 -2.93 -12.62 -7.10
C PHE A 35 -2.75 -12.96 -8.59
N PRO A 36 -2.61 -14.24 -8.95
CA PRO A 36 -2.38 -14.64 -10.34
C PRO A 36 -3.58 -14.31 -11.24
N GLU A 37 -4.82 -14.43 -10.76
CA GLU A 37 -6.03 -14.10 -11.53
C GLU A 37 -6.13 -12.59 -11.80
N LEU A 38 -5.94 -11.77 -10.77
CA LEU A 38 -5.93 -10.31 -10.93
C LEU A 38 -4.78 -9.87 -11.85
N MET A 39 -3.60 -10.47 -11.70
CA MET A 39 -2.47 -10.17 -12.59
C MET A 39 -2.80 -10.47 -14.05
N GLY A 40 -3.46 -11.61 -14.32
CA GLY A 40 -3.95 -11.96 -15.64
C GLY A 40 -4.96 -10.94 -16.15
N ALA A 41 -5.95 -10.59 -15.34
CA ALA A 41 -7.00 -9.64 -15.71
C ALA A 41 -6.46 -8.21 -15.96
N ILE A 42 -5.48 -7.75 -15.18
CA ILE A 42 -4.78 -6.48 -15.43
C ILE A 42 -4.06 -6.53 -16.78
N TYR A 43 -3.35 -7.62 -17.05
CA TYR A 43 -2.63 -7.79 -18.32
C TYR A 43 -3.59 -7.77 -19.51
N ASP A 44 -4.68 -8.53 -19.43
CA ASP A 44 -5.72 -8.63 -20.45
C ASP A 44 -6.36 -7.26 -20.72
N LYS A 45 -6.71 -6.51 -19.65
CA LYS A 45 -7.26 -5.16 -19.76
C LYS A 45 -6.29 -4.22 -20.48
N VAL A 46 -5.01 -4.22 -20.12
CA VAL A 46 -4.02 -3.30 -20.71
C VAL A 46 -3.69 -3.66 -22.16
N HIS A 47 -3.66 -4.94 -22.50
CA HIS A 47 -3.30 -5.39 -23.83
C HIS A 47 -4.50 -5.59 -24.77
N GLY A 48 -5.74 -5.51 -24.28
CA GLY A 48 -6.95 -5.76 -25.06
C GLY A 48 -7.04 -7.21 -25.54
N VAL A 49 -6.58 -8.16 -24.72
CA VAL A 49 -6.59 -9.61 -25.02
C VAL A 49 -7.45 -10.36 -24.01
N ASN A 50 -7.76 -11.61 -24.32
CA ASN A 50 -8.43 -12.55 -23.40
C ASN A 50 -7.63 -13.86 -23.44
N ASP A 51 -6.48 -13.86 -22.77
CA ASP A 51 -5.48 -14.92 -22.86
C ASP A 51 -5.39 -15.65 -21.51
N SER A 52 -6.05 -16.80 -21.43
CA SER A 52 -6.08 -17.64 -20.23
C SER A 52 -4.71 -18.19 -19.82
N GLU A 53 -3.70 -18.17 -20.70
CA GLU A 53 -2.33 -18.61 -20.35
C GLU A 53 -1.49 -17.53 -19.64
N VAL A 54 -1.97 -16.27 -19.61
CA VAL A 54 -1.27 -15.13 -18.98
C VAL A 54 -1.04 -15.38 -17.49
N ILE A 55 -2.01 -16.00 -16.82
CA ILE A 55 -2.09 -16.20 -15.36
C ILE A 55 -0.81 -16.85 -14.79
N HIS A 56 -0.16 -17.73 -15.56
CA HIS A 56 1.01 -18.49 -15.08
C HIS A 56 2.33 -18.13 -15.78
N THR A 57 2.29 -17.50 -16.95
CA THR A 57 3.49 -17.32 -17.79
C THR A 57 3.93 -15.87 -17.92
N LYS A 58 3.00 -14.91 -17.81
CA LYS A 58 3.27 -13.50 -18.02
C LYS A 58 3.22 -12.72 -16.71
N ARG A 59 3.96 -11.62 -16.66
CA ARG A 59 4.02 -10.71 -15.50
C ARG A 59 3.65 -9.32 -15.97
N ILE A 60 2.87 -8.62 -15.16
CA ILE A 60 2.60 -7.20 -15.37
C ILE A 60 3.80 -6.36 -14.95
N THR A 61 4.01 -5.23 -15.61
CA THR A 61 4.97 -4.21 -15.18
C THR A 61 4.36 -3.30 -14.12
N PHE A 62 5.18 -2.54 -13.41
CA PHE A 62 4.71 -1.55 -12.45
C PHE A 62 3.83 -0.47 -13.12
N SER A 63 4.17 -0.06 -14.34
CA SER A 63 3.38 0.92 -15.11
C SER A 63 1.95 0.42 -15.40
N GLN A 64 1.81 -0.86 -15.73
CA GLN A 64 0.50 -1.49 -15.98
C GLN A 64 -0.32 -1.64 -14.70
N PHE A 65 0.36 -1.94 -13.59
CA PHE A 65 -0.28 -1.92 -12.28
C PHE A 65 -0.80 -0.52 -11.93
N VAL A 66 -0.03 0.54 -12.22
CA VAL A 66 -0.48 1.93 -12.03
C VAL A 66 -1.68 2.27 -12.91
N ASP A 67 -1.72 1.80 -14.18
CA ASP A 67 -2.89 1.99 -15.04
C ASP A 67 -4.15 1.38 -14.43
N TYR A 68 -4.04 0.16 -13.89
CA TYR A 68 -5.12 -0.49 -13.17
C TYR A 68 -5.55 0.28 -11.91
N LEU A 69 -4.63 0.87 -11.15
CA LEU A 69 -5.00 1.66 -9.96
C LEU A 69 -5.75 2.94 -10.32
N ILE A 70 -5.44 3.55 -11.46
CA ILE A 70 -6.07 4.79 -11.93
C ILE A 70 -7.46 4.49 -12.51
N ASP A 71 -7.59 3.39 -13.24
CA ASP A 71 -8.84 2.91 -13.79
C ASP A 71 -8.97 1.40 -13.55
N PRO A 72 -9.58 0.98 -12.42
CA PRO A 72 -9.77 -0.44 -12.14
C PRO A 72 -10.88 -1.07 -12.99
N GLY A 73 -11.85 -0.28 -13.47
CA GLY A 73 -13.09 -0.82 -14.03
C GLY A 73 -13.77 -1.78 -13.04
N ASP A 74 -14.14 -2.97 -13.51
CA ASP A 74 -14.77 -4.02 -12.68
C ASP A 74 -13.76 -4.97 -12.01
N LEU A 75 -12.45 -4.70 -12.15
CA LEU A 75 -11.43 -5.56 -11.57
C LEU A 75 -11.44 -5.47 -10.03
N PRO A 76 -11.20 -6.60 -9.32
CA PRO A 76 -11.19 -6.62 -7.85
C PRO A 76 -10.25 -5.58 -7.27
N TRP A 77 -10.65 -4.92 -6.17
CA TRP A 77 -9.84 -3.96 -5.43
C TRP A 77 -9.38 -4.57 -4.10
N ASP A 78 -8.10 -4.44 -3.77
CA ASP A 78 -7.49 -5.10 -2.62
C ASP A 78 -7.12 -4.10 -1.51
N GLU A 79 -7.15 -4.55 -0.27
CA GLU A 79 -6.80 -3.76 0.91
C GLU A 79 -5.37 -3.18 0.86
N HIS A 80 -4.43 -3.84 0.19
CA HIS A 80 -3.02 -3.40 0.15
C HIS A 80 -2.82 -2.11 -0.65
N TRP A 81 -3.74 -1.78 -1.57
CA TRP A 81 -3.77 -0.54 -2.33
C TRP A 81 -5.07 0.25 -2.13
N SER A 82 -5.87 -0.10 -1.13
CA SER A 82 -7.02 0.74 -0.70
C SER A 82 -6.54 1.99 0.02
N THR A 83 -7.31 3.08 -0.03
CA THR A 83 -6.99 4.30 0.74
C THR A 83 -7.13 4.03 2.25
N TYR A 84 -6.53 4.86 3.08
CA TYR A 84 -6.75 4.76 4.53
C TYR A 84 -8.17 5.16 4.92
N ASP A 85 -8.80 6.04 4.14
CA ASP A 85 -10.20 6.42 4.32
C ASP A 85 -11.10 5.17 4.25
N ASP A 86 -10.95 4.37 3.19
CA ASP A 86 -11.73 3.14 3.00
C ASP A 86 -11.38 2.05 4.03
N LEU A 87 -10.08 1.88 4.33
CA LEU A 87 -9.61 0.73 5.10
C LEU A 87 -9.73 0.93 6.62
N CYS A 88 -9.53 2.15 7.09
CA CYS A 88 -9.32 2.45 8.51
C CYS A 88 -10.30 3.47 9.08
N ASP A 89 -11.14 4.12 8.26
CA ASP A 89 -12.10 5.14 8.69
C ASP A 89 -11.50 6.14 9.72
N PRO A 90 -10.39 6.82 9.38
CA PRO A 90 -9.73 7.79 10.25
C PRO A 90 -10.63 9.00 10.59
N CYS A 91 -11.71 9.22 9.82
CA CYS A 91 -12.70 10.24 10.11
C CYS A 91 -13.73 9.80 11.17
N GLY A 92 -14.13 8.52 11.18
CA GLY A 92 -15.08 7.96 12.16
C GLY A 92 -14.43 7.39 13.42
N ILE A 93 -13.15 7.01 13.36
CA ILE A 93 -12.40 6.46 14.50
C ILE A 93 -11.48 7.50 15.11
N GLN A 94 -11.69 7.81 16.38
CA GLN A 94 -10.77 8.65 17.15
C GLN A 94 -9.49 7.87 17.50
N TYR A 95 -8.48 7.93 16.65
CA TYR A 95 -7.17 7.35 16.93
C TYR A 95 -6.41 8.13 18.01
N ASP A 96 -5.77 7.41 18.92
CA ASP A 96 -4.94 8.02 19.97
C ASP A 96 -3.55 8.40 19.41
N TYR A 97 -3.07 7.64 18.41
CA TYR A 97 -1.79 7.87 17.73
C TYR A 97 -1.89 7.60 16.22
N ILE A 98 -1.30 8.47 15.42
CA ILE A 98 -1.02 8.24 14.00
C ILE A 98 0.50 8.22 13.85
N LEU A 99 1.05 7.06 13.50
CA LEU A 99 2.48 6.82 13.37
C LEU A 99 2.85 6.78 11.89
N LYS A 100 3.97 7.40 11.52
CA LYS A 100 4.49 7.34 10.16
C LYS A 100 5.51 6.21 10.05
N MET A 101 5.46 5.40 9.00
CA MET A 101 6.44 4.34 8.75
C MET A 101 7.88 4.88 8.70
N GLU A 102 8.04 6.11 8.25
CA GLU A 102 9.32 6.83 8.16
C GLU A 102 9.92 7.17 9.54
N THR A 103 9.08 7.33 10.57
CA THR A 103 9.46 7.67 11.96
C THR A 103 9.02 6.61 12.96
N LEU A 104 8.65 5.41 12.49
CA LEU A 104 7.93 4.41 13.28
C LEU A 104 8.64 4.04 14.59
N GLN A 105 9.97 3.85 14.56
CA GLN A 105 10.70 3.44 15.75
C GLN A 105 10.75 4.55 16.81
N PRO A 106 11.15 5.80 16.48
CA PRO A 106 10.97 6.94 17.37
C PRO A 106 9.55 7.10 17.93
N ASP A 107 8.53 6.98 17.08
CA ASP A 107 7.12 7.13 17.47
C ASP A 107 6.71 6.04 18.48
N ILE A 108 7.11 4.79 18.24
CA ILE A 108 6.87 3.68 19.18
C ILE A 108 7.57 3.94 20.53
N ASP A 109 8.79 4.46 20.52
CA ASP A 109 9.54 4.72 21.75
C ASP A 109 8.93 5.87 22.57
N ASP A 110 8.41 6.93 21.93
CA ASP A 110 7.64 7.99 22.59
C ASP A 110 6.33 7.45 23.20
N ILE A 111 5.57 6.63 22.46
CA ILE A 111 4.34 6.00 22.98
C ILE A 111 4.67 5.15 24.22
N ARG A 112 5.75 4.38 24.19
CA ARG A 112 6.17 3.54 25.33
C ARG A 112 6.53 4.39 26.53
N ALA A 113 7.24 5.49 26.34
CA ALA A 113 7.59 6.42 27.41
C ALA A 113 6.34 7.06 28.06
N ARG A 114 5.32 7.41 27.25
CA ARG A 114 4.09 8.04 27.75
C ARG A 114 3.11 7.07 28.41
N THR A 115 3.02 5.85 27.89
CA THR A 115 2.02 4.86 28.35
C THR A 115 2.56 3.90 29.40
N GLY A 116 3.87 3.88 29.64
CA GLY A 116 4.52 2.93 30.53
C GLY A 116 4.53 1.48 29.99
N ILE A 117 4.26 1.30 28.69
CA ILE A 117 4.34 -0.02 28.05
C ILE A 117 5.80 -0.49 28.01
N VAL A 118 6.13 -1.40 28.94
CA VAL A 118 7.50 -1.95 29.10
C VAL A 118 7.84 -2.95 27.99
N ARG A 119 6.84 -3.64 27.44
CA ARG A 119 7.04 -4.66 26.39
C ARG A 119 7.69 -4.04 25.15
N LYS A 120 8.72 -4.71 24.62
CA LYS A 120 9.29 -4.35 23.31
C LYS A 120 8.20 -4.53 22.25
N LEU A 121 7.75 -3.41 21.70
CA LEU A 121 7.04 -3.36 20.42
C LEU A 121 8.13 -3.26 19.36
N GLY A 122 8.52 -4.40 18.78
CA GLY A 122 9.53 -4.45 17.73
C GLY A 122 8.86 -4.66 16.38
N HIS A 123 9.24 -3.87 15.39
CA HIS A 123 8.92 -4.17 14.01
C HIS A 123 10.12 -4.90 13.37
N ASN A 124 9.95 -6.19 13.04
CA ASN A 124 11.01 -6.96 12.40
C ASN A 124 10.93 -6.75 10.88
N ASN A 125 11.61 -5.73 10.39
CA ASN A 125 11.59 -5.28 8.99
C ASN A 125 12.41 -6.20 8.05
N GLN A 126 12.35 -7.52 8.24
CA GLN A 126 13.17 -8.48 7.47
C GLN A 126 12.84 -8.49 5.98
N ALA A 127 11.66 -8.00 5.59
CA ALA A 127 11.22 -7.90 4.20
C ALA A 127 12.06 -6.91 3.35
N ALA A 128 12.81 -5.98 3.97
CA ALA A 128 13.61 -4.98 3.26
C ALA A 128 14.90 -5.53 2.61
N LYS A 129 15.28 -6.80 2.87
CA LYS A 129 16.62 -7.30 2.52
C LYS A 129 16.72 -8.02 1.17
N VAL A 130 15.61 -8.38 0.53
CA VAL A 130 15.65 -9.15 -0.74
C VAL A 130 15.21 -8.26 -1.90
N LYS A 131 16.20 -7.78 -2.68
CA LYS A 131 15.95 -7.09 -3.96
C LYS A 131 15.81 -8.14 -5.06
N TRP A 132 14.62 -8.22 -5.67
CA TRP A 132 14.38 -9.09 -6.81
C TRP A 132 14.70 -8.35 -8.11
N ARG A 133 15.20 -9.07 -9.12
CA ARG A 133 15.60 -8.50 -10.41
C ARG A 133 14.49 -7.69 -11.11
N ARG A 134 13.22 -7.98 -10.82
CA ARG A 134 12.04 -7.30 -11.40
C ARG A 134 11.32 -6.38 -10.40
N SER A 135 11.94 -6.07 -9.25
CA SER A 135 11.32 -5.20 -8.26
C SER A 135 11.22 -3.77 -8.77
N ALA A 136 10.06 -3.16 -8.59
CA ALA A 136 9.84 -1.73 -8.79
C ALA A 136 10.50 -0.92 -7.66
N THR A 137 10.83 0.33 -7.96
CA THR A 137 11.41 1.30 -7.05
C THR A 137 10.61 2.61 -7.11
N ILE A 138 10.82 3.48 -6.12
CA ILE A 138 10.24 4.82 -6.16
C ILE A 138 10.73 5.61 -7.39
N ASN A 139 11.95 5.35 -7.89
CA ASN A 139 12.46 5.97 -9.10
C ASN A 139 11.70 5.51 -10.35
N ASP A 140 11.24 4.25 -10.40
CA ASP A 140 10.40 3.77 -11.50
C ASP A 140 9.07 4.52 -11.53
N LEU A 141 8.47 4.79 -10.35
CA LEU A 141 7.29 5.64 -10.24
C LEU A 141 7.56 7.05 -10.74
N TRP A 142 8.65 7.68 -10.29
CA TRP A 142 9.03 9.01 -10.75
C TRP A 142 9.40 9.07 -12.23
N SER A 143 9.75 7.94 -12.85
CA SER A 143 10.05 7.85 -14.28
C SER A 143 8.79 7.65 -15.15
N LEU A 144 7.62 7.41 -14.57
CA LEU A 144 6.36 7.29 -15.31
C LEU A 144 5.95 8.61 -15.98
N PRO A 145 5.12 8.59 -17.03
CA PRO A 145 4.54 9.81 -17.60
C PRO A 145 3.83 10.67 -16.55
N ALA A 146 3.83 11.98 -16.74
CA ALA A 146 3.23 12.91 -15.79
C ALA A 146 1.74 12.65 -15.59
N GLU A 147 1.00 12.27 -16.63
CA GLU A 147 -0.42 11.96 -16.50
C GLU A 147 -0.66 10.77 -15.57
N LYS A 148 0.18 9.71 -15.66
CA LYS A 148 0.07 8.55 -14.76
C LYS A 148 0.38 8.91 -13.32
N ARG A 149 1.44 9.70 -13.08
CA ARG A 149 1.78 10.15 -11.72
C ARG A 149 0.66 11.00 -11.13
N GLN A 150 0.06 11.89 -11.94
CA GLN A 150 -1.05 12.73 -11.50
C GLN A 150 -2.33 11.92 -11.25
N GLY A 151 -2.65 10.97 -12.13
CA GLY A 151 -3.77 10.06 -11.93
C GLY A 151 -3.62 9.27 -10.64
N LEU A 152 -2.44 8.69 -10.40
CA LEU A 152 -2.14 7.97 -9.18
C LEU A 152 -2.20 8.88 -7.94
N PHE A 153 -1.68 10.11 -8.03
CA PHE A 153 -1.83 11.09 -6.96
C PHE A 153 -3.31 11.35 -6.63
N ASN A 154 -4.15 11.52 -7.65
CA ASN A 154 -5.57 11.79 -7.45
C ASN A 154 -6.28 10.63 -6.74
N VAL A 155 -5.92 9.37 -7.03
CA VAL A 155 -6.46 8.19 -6.33
C VAL A 155 -6.17 8.24 -4.83
N TYR A 156 -4.96 8.66 -4.43
CA TYR A 156 -4.53 8.71 -3.02
C TYR A 156 -4.53 10.12 -2.42
N LYS A 157 -5.20 11.08 -3.06
CA LYS A 157 -5.13 12.51 -2.69
C LYS A 157 -5.50 12.72 -1.23
N THR A 158 -6.56 12.06 -0.76
CA THR A 158 -7.01 12.14 0.63
C THR A 158 -5.95 11.62 1.60
N ASP A 159 -5.25 10.53 1.28
CA ASP A 159 -4.16 10.01 2.12
C ASP A 159 -3.01 11.02 2.22
N PHE A 160 -2.65 11.67 1.10
CA PHE A 160 -1.62 12.72 1.09
C PHE A 160 -2.00 13.89 1.98
N GLU A 161 -3.21 14.42 1.80
CA GLU A 161 -3.71 15.57 2.55
C GLU A 161 -3.88 15.26 4.04
N MET A 162 -4.48 14.11 4.36
CA MET A 162 -4.81 13.71 5.73
C MET A 162 -3.56 13.50 6.59
N PHE A 163 -2.51 12.92 6.02
CA PHE A 163 -1.30 12.60 6.79
C PHE A 163 -0.14 13.57 6.54
N GLY A 164 -0.37 14.64 5.77
CA GLY A 164 0.64 15.67 5.48
C GLY A 164 1.88 15.08 4.82
N TYR A 165 1.66 14.37 3.71
CA TYR A 165 2.72 13.92 2.80
C TYR A 165 2.86 14.87 1.61
#